data_AF-A0AAV7V1S9-F1
#
_entry.id   AF-A0AAV7V1S9-F1
#
_cell.length_a   1.000
_cell.length_b   1.000
_cell.length_c   1.000
_cell.angle_alpha   90.00
_cell.angle_beta   90.00
_cell.angle_gamma   90.00
#
_symmetry.space_group_name_H-M   'P 1'
#
loop_
_entity.id
_entity.type
_entity.pdbx_description
1 polymer ?
#
loop_
_entity_poly.entity_id
_entity_poly.type
_entity_poly.pdbx_seq_one_letter_code
_entity_poly.pdbx_strand_id
1 'polypeptide(L)'
;MKVKDALCMAVNVNTERATVGKGAMVRVSGSVDTARVAEGMDMLRVSGSVDTARVTDGMAMVRVSGSEDPARVAEGVAMVRVSASVDTARATEGMDMVRVSGSVDTARVTDGMAMVRVSGSEDPARVAEGVAMVRVSASVHTARATEGMDMVRVSGSVDPARVTDGMAMVRVSGSEDPARVAEGVAMVRVSASVDTARAIEGMDMVRVSGSVDPARVAEGVAMVRVSGSVDTARVAEGVAMVRVSGSVDTARVTEVTAMTAMPLLFTLFELARNPQVQTLLREEIKAADSQGHQDITKLLNSLPLLKGAIKETLRLYPVGITVQRYPTKDVTLHNYRVPAGTLVQVGLYAMGRSSEVFTKPGRYDPERWLNKDDNGFKALAFGFGSRQCIGRRIAEMEMMLFLVHVLRNFQIDTVSKEDVKTVFRFILMPEKPPLLTFRPIS
;
A
#
# COMPACT_ATOMS: atom_id res chain seq x y z
N MET A 1 15.84 -43.75 34.10
CA MET A 1 15.38 -43.68 35.51
C MET A 1 13.92 -43.21 35.57
N LYS A 2 13.07 -43.81 36.42
CA LYS A 2 11.69 -43.33 36.70
C LYS A 2 11.68 -42.66 38.08
N VAL A 3 11.35 -41.36 38.14
CA VAL A 3 11.20 -40.62 39.40
C VAL A 3 9.72 -40.33 39.61
N LYS A 4 9.12 -40.88 40.67
CA LYS A 4 7.72 -40.63 41.07
C LYS A 4 7.71 -39.73 42.31
N ASP A 5 6.89 -38.68 42.26
CA ASP A 5 6.56 -37.73 43.34
C ASP A 5 7.75 -37.12 44.06
N ALA A 6 8.33 -36.07 43.47
CA ALA A 6 9.41 -35.29 44.07
C ALA A 6 8.84 -34.03 44.74
N LEU A 7 8.62 -34.06 46.07
CA LEU A 7 8.44 -32.85 46.85
C LEU A 7 9.78 -32.09 46.89
N CYS A 8 9.89 -31.07 46.04
CA CYS A 8 10.90 -30.00 46.10
C CYS A 8 12.37 -30.47 46.25
N MET A 9 12.86 -31.33 45.34
CA MET A 9 14.28 -31.67 45.24
C MET A 9 14.80 -31.50 43.81
N ALA A 10 15.92 -30.79 43.64
CA ALA A 10 16.66 -30.74 42.39
C ALA A 10 17.27 -32.13 42.10
N VAL A 11 16.68 -32.89 41.17
CA VAL A 11 17.17 -34.22 40.81
C VAL A 11 18.19 -34.11 39.67
N ASN A 12 19.49 -34.24 39.97
CA ASN A 12 20.52 -34.41 38.93
C ASN A 12 20.43 -35.83 38.36
N VAL A 13 19.97 -35.96 37.11
CA VAL A 13 19.86 -37.25 36.41
C VAL A 13 20.97 -37.35 35.35
N ASN A 14 21.87 -38.32 35.50
CA ASN A 14 22.94 -38.62 34.55
C ASN A 14 22.71 -40.03 33.96
N THR A 15 21.71 -40.16 33.08
CA THR A 15 21.32 -41.45 32.45
C THR A 15 20.80 -41.21 31.03
N GLU A 16 21.03 -42.12 30.07
CA GLU A 16 20.61 -42.01 28.66
C GLU A 16 19.10 -41.73 28.45
N ARG A 17 18.22 -42.19 29.36
CA ARG A 17 16.76 -41.91 29.32
C ARG A 17 16.17 -41.66 30.71
N ALA A 18 15.45 -40.55 30.87
CA ALA A 18 14.75 -40.17 32.10
C ALA A 18 13.25 -39.94 31.88
N THR A 19 12.42 -40.41 32.83
CA THR A 19 10.99 -40.10 32.93
C THR A 19 10.69 -39.55 34.32
N VAL A 20 10.18 -38.33 34.38
CA VAL A 20 9.95 -37.59 35.63
C VAL A 20 8.47 -37.26 35.76
N GLY A 21 7.87 -37.58 36.92
CA GLY A 21 6.48 -37.24 37.26
C GLY A 21 6.34 -35.90 38.00
N LYS A 22 5.18 -35.68 38.64
CA LYS A 22 4.76 -34.40 39.27
C LYS A 22 5.78 -33.83 40.29
N GLY A 23 6.01 -32.51 40.25
CA GLY A 23 6.93 -31.79 41.13
C GLY A 23 7.16 -30.31 40.75
N ALA A 24 7.76 -29.53 41.65
CA ALA A 24 7.91 -28.06 41.47
C ALA A 24 9.07 -27.65 40.53
N MET A 25 10.22 -28.34 40.55
CA MET A 25 11.37 -27.98 39.70
C MET A 25 12.28 -29.17 39.45
N VAL A 26 12.65 -29.40 38.18
CA VAL A 26 13.58 -30.48 37.79
C VAL A 26 14.73 -29.93 36.95
N ARG A 27 15.96 -30.33 37.30
CA ARG A 27 17.19 -29.95 36.60
C ARG A 27 17.88 -31.18 36.03
N VAL A 28 17.84 -31.35 34.72
CA VAL A 28 18.57 -32.43 34.02
C VAL A 28 19.92 -31.88 33.57
N SER A 29 21.01 -32.53 33.96
CA SER A 29 22.37 -32.17 33.54
C SER A 29 23.25 -33.38 33.27
N GLY A 30 23.92 -33.40 32.12
CA GLY A 30 24.79 -34.49 31.68
C GLY A 30 24.68 -34.76 30.17
N SER A 31 25.27 -35.85 29.68
CA SER A 31 25.03 -36.40 28.34
C SER A 31 23.80 -37.31 28.39
N VAL A 32 22.67 -36.84 27.87
CA VAL A 32 21.37 -37.53 27.98
C VAL A 32 20.67 -37.55 26.62
N ASP A 33 20.47 -38.73 26.03
CA ASP A 33 19.91 -38.84 24.67
C ASP A 33 18.44 -38.40 24.58
N THR A 34 17.61 -38.63 25.60
CA THR A 34 16.20 -38.19 25.57
C THR A 34 15.60 -37.98 26.96
N ALA A 35 15.04 -36.78 27.20
CA ALA A 35 14.22 -36.48 28.37
C ALA A 35 12.72 -36.44 27.99
N ARG A 36 11.91 -37.29 28.64
CA ARG A 36 10.44 -37.25 28.53
C ARG A 36 9.83 -36.85 29.86
N VAL A 37 8.96 -35.85 29.84
CA VAL A 37 8.31 -35.34 31.05
C VAL A 37 6.80 -35.33 30.86
N ALA A 38 6.06 -35.89 31.81
CA ALA A 38 4.61 -36.02 31.76
C ALA A 38 3.97 -35.27 32.93
N GLU A 39 3.08 -34.34 32.58
CA GLU A 39 2.06 -33.63 33.39
C GLU A 39 2.45 -33.05 34.78
N GLY A 40 2.12 -31.77 34.96
CA GLY A 40 1.96 -31.15 36.28
C GLY A 40 3.26 -30.71 36.96
N MET A 41 4.08 -29.93 36.26
CA MET A 41 5.34 -29.38 36.79
C MET A 41 5.49 -27.88 36.54
N ASP A 42 6.01 -27.11 37.50
CA ASP A 42 6.16 -25.65 37.31
C ASP A 42 7.36 -25.31 36.40
N MET A 43 8.52 -25.97 36.56
CA MET A 43 9.73 -25.65 35.78
C MET A 43 10.61 -26.85 35.40
N LEU A 44 10.96 -26.95 34.12
CA LEU A 44 11.96 -27.88 33.59
C LEU A 44 13.20 -27.14 33.08
N ARG A 45 14.38 -27.48 33.62
CA ARG A 45 15.68 -26.99 33.11
C ARG A 45 16.54 -28.15 32.61
N VAL A 46 16.88 -28.12 31.33
CA VAL A 46 17.76 -29.08 30.67
C VAL A 46 19.05 -28.38 30.27
N SER A 47 20.20 -28.90 30.72
CA SER A 47 21.52 -28.34 30.39
C SER A 47 22.56 -29.43 30.10
N GLY A 48 23.20 -29.43 28.94
CA GLY A 48 24.22 -30.43 28.56
C GLY A 48 24.21 -30.73 27.06
N SER A 49 24.84 -31.82 26.63
CA SER A 49 24.65 -32.39 25.28
C SER A 49 23.40 -33.29 25.33
N VAL A 50 22.22 -32.73 25.04
CA VAL A 50 20.94 -33.43 25.23
C VAL A 50 20.19 -33.55 23.91
N ASP A 51 20.16 -34.76 23.34
CA ASP A 51 19.75 -34.96 21.94
C ASP A 51 18.24 -34.79 21.68
N THR A 52 17.35 -34.82 22.70
CA THR A 52 15.93 -34.43 22.51
C THR A 52 15.16 -34.22 23.82
N ALA A 53 14.44 -33.11 23.93
CA ALA A 53 13.45 -32.88 24.99
C ALA A 53 12.02 -33.01 24.44
N ARG A 54 11.18 -33.86 25.07
CA ARG A 54 9.75 -33.96 24.78
C ARG A 54 8.92 -33.66 26.03
N VAL A 55 8.06 -32.66 25.93
CA VAL A 55 7.18 -32.19 27.02
C VAL A 55 5.72 -32.32 26.59
N THR A 56 4.91 -32.96 27.44
CA THR A 56 3.46 -33.11 27.28
C THR A 56 2.75 -32.54 28.50
N ASP A 57 1.94 -31.51 28.28
CA ASP A 57 0.97 -30.83 29.14
C ASP A 57 1.40 -30.25 30.50
N GLY A 58 0.87 -29.05 30.77
CA GLY A 58 0.75 -28.45 32.10
C GLY A 58 2.07 -28.01 32.73
N MET A 59 2.84 -27.16 32.06
CA MET A 59 4.05 -26.54 32.62
C MET A 59 4.11 -25.01 32.52
N ALA A 60 4.68 -24.34 33.54
CA ALA A 60 4.87 -22.89 33.49
C ALA A 60 6.13 -22.48 32.69
N MET A 61 7.23 -23.25 32.73
CA MET A 61 8.45 -22.89 31.99
C MET A 61 9.32 -24.09 31.59
N VAL A 62 9.74 -24.12 30.32
CA VAL A 62 10.74 -25.07 29.78
C VAL A 62 11.98 -24.29 29.32
N ARG A 63 13.15 -24.62 29.87
CA ARG A 63 14.45 -24.05 29.47
C ARG A 63 15.41 -25.14 29.01
N VAL A 64 15.85 -25.06 27.75
CA VAL A 64 16.82 -25.98 27.14
C VAL A 64 18.06 -25.18 26.74
N SER A 65 19.26 -25.67 27.09
CA SER A 65 20.53 -25.02 26.75
C SER A 65 21.66 -26.04 26.57
N GLY A 66 22.39 -25.98 25.45
CA GLY A 66 23.36 -27.01 25.06
C GLY A 66 24.09 -26.68 23.76
N SER A 67 24.65 -27.69 23.07
CA SER A 67 25.34 -27.53 21.78
C SER A 67 24.46 -27.90 20.57
N GLU A 68 23.63 -28.95 20.65
CA GLU A 68 22.73 -29.40 19.59
C GLU A 68 21.43 -29.95 20.21
N ASP A 69 20.33 -29.17 20.23
CA ASP A 69 19.15 -29.52 21.02
C ASP A 69 17.81 -29.35 20.25
N PRO A 70 17.24 -30.40 19.62
CA PRO A 70 15.87 -30.36 19.11
C PRO A 70 14.84 -30.42 20.27
N ALA A 71 14.01 -29.38 20.38
CA ALA A 71 12.92 -29.31 21.36
C ALA A 71 11.55 -29.52 20.69
N ARG A 72 10.78 -30.50 21.19
CA ARG A 72 9.38 -30.71 20.77
C ARG A 72 8.45 -30.54 21.96
N VAL A 73 7.59 -29.54 21.89
CA VAL A 73 6.63 -29.20 22.96
C VAL A 73 5.23 -29.29 22.37
N ALA A 74 4.41 -30.18 22.91
CA ALA A 74 3.12 -30.53 22.31
C ALA A 74 2.02 -29.52 22.68
N GLU A 75 1.83 -29.21 23.97
CA GLU A 75 0.67 -28.45 24.44
C GLU A 75 0.86 -27.93 25.89
N GLY A 76 0.21 -26.82 26.25
CA GLY A 76 0.02 -26.38 27.64
C GLY A 76 1.26 -25.85 28.37
N VAL A 77 2.15 -25.13 27.67
CA VAL A 77 3.38 -24.54 28.25
C VAL A 77 3.39 -23.01 28.14
N ALA A 78 3.46 -22.30 29.27
CA ALA A 78 3.41 -20.82 29.23
C ALA A 78 4.67 -20.19 28.58
N MET A 79 5.87 -20.71 28.84
CA MET A 79 7.11 -20.20 28.23
C MET A 79 8.09 -21.30 27.81
N VAL A 80 8.55 -21.26 26.57
CA VAL A 80 9.63 -22.11 26.04
C VAL A 80 10.84 -21.25 25.69
N ARG A 81 12.00 -21.56 26.29
CA ARG A 81 13.28 -20.91 25.98
C ARG A 81 14.32 -21.95 25.58
N VAL A 82 14.77 -21.88 24.32
CA VAL A 82 15.84 -22.73 23.78
C VAL A 82 17.04 -21.84 23.47
N SER A 83 18.24 -22.27 23.86
CA SER A 83 19.48 -21.55 23.54
C SER A 83 20.66 -22.50 23.34
N ALA A 84 20.99 -22.84 22.09
CA ALA A 84 22.15 -23.66 21.70
C ALA A 84 22.82 -23.16 20.40
N SER A 85 23.79 -23.92 19.86
CA SER A 85 24.40 -23.59 18.55
C SER A 85 23.52 -23.97 17.35
N VAL A 86 22.75 -25.05 17.43
CA VAL A 86 21.81 -25.49 16.38
C VAL A 86 20.49 -25.92 17.03
N ASP A 87 19.41 -25.19 16.77
CA ASP A 87 18.12 -25.38 17.44
C ASP A 87 16.99 -25.72 16.46
N THR A 88 16.13 -26.67 16.85
CA THR A 88 14.84 -26.91 16.18
C THR A 88 13.72 -26.91 17.21
N ALA A 89 12.89 -25.87 17.22
CA ALA A 89 11.74 -25.76 18.11
C ALA A 89 10.44 -26.04 17.33
N ARG A 90 9.70 -27.05 17.76
CA ARG A 90 8.34 -27.32 17.25
C ARG A 90 7.34 -27.20 18.39
N ALA A 91 6.41 -26.26 18.26
CA ALA A 91 5.36 -25.95 19.22
C ALA A 91 4.00 -25.98 18.51
N THR A 92 3.03 -26.71 19.08
CA THR A 92 1.80 -27.05 18.38
C THR A 92 0.54 -26.29 18.78
N GLU A 93 0.28 -26.04 20.07
CA GLU A 93 -0.86 -25.22 20.56
C GLU A 93 -0.62 -24.66 21.99
N GLY A 94 -1.22 -23.49 22.30
CA GLY A 94 -1.47 -23.03 23.68
C GLY A 94 -0.27 -22.49 24.48
N MET A 95 0.57 -21.63 23.90
CA MET A 95 1.76 -21.05 24.57
C MET A 95 1.78 -19.52 24.56
N ASP A 96 2.15 -18.88 25.68
CA ASP A 96 2.25 -17.41 25.73
C ASP A 96 3.50 -16.89 25.00
N MET A 97 4.66 -17.56 25.15
CA MET A 97 5.93 -17.11 24.56
C MET A 97 6.89 -18.24 24.16
N VAL A 98 7.37 -18.19 22.92
CA VAL A 98 8.47 -19.04 22.42
C VAL A 98 9.68 -18.18 22.10
N ARG A 99 10.83 -18.46 22.73
CA ARG A 99 12.11 -17.80 22.47
C ARG A 99 13.17 -18.82 22.06
N VAL A 100 13.69 -18.68 20.85
CA VAL A 100 14.82 -19.47 20.33
C VAL A 100 15.99 -18.52 20.08
N SER A 101 17.20 -18.92 20.47
CA SER A 101 18.39 -18.10 20.25
C SER A 101 19.66 -18.92 20.14
N GLY A 102 20.31 -18.88 18.98
CA GLY A 102 21.49 -19.68 18.69
C GLY A 102 22.27 -19.21 17.47
N SER A 103 23.07 -20.10 16.85
CA SER A 103 23.72 -19.80 15.57
C SER A 103 22.85 -20.20 14.37
N VAL A 104 22.14 -21.33 14.44
CA VAL A 104 21.25 -21.83 13.39
C VAL A 104 19.93 -22.28 14.00
N ASP A 105 18.87 -21.47 13.88
CA ASP A 105 17.60 -21.73 14.56
C ASP A 105 16.45 -21.98 13.59
N THR A 106 15.77 -23.12 13.73
CA THR A 106 14.51 -23.40 13.02
C THR A 106 13.32 -23.41 13.97
N ALA A 107 12.34 -22.53 13.75
CA ALA A 107 11.13 -22.46 14.54
C ALA A 107 9.91 -22.81 13.69
N ARG A 108 9.15 -23.82 14.13
CA ARG A 108 7.83 -24.16 13.56
C ARG A 108 6.77 -24.05 14.64
N VAL A 109 5.91 -23.06 14.46
CA VAL A 109 4.83 -22.73 15.40
C VAL A 109 3.49 -22.87 14.67
N THR A 110 2.54 -23.56 15.30
CA THR A 110 1.13 -23.60 14.89
C THR A 110 0.27 -23.08 16.05
N ASP A 111 -0.76 -22.31 15.72
CA ASP A 111 -1.91 -21.89 16.54
C ASP A 111 -1.72 -21.35 17.98
N GLY A 112 -2.37 -20.21 18.25
CA GLY A 112 -2.71 -19.74 19.60
C GLY A 112 -1.54 -19.27 20.47
N MET A 113 -0.67 -18.38 19.95
CA MET A 113 0.47 -17.82 20.72
C MET A 113 0.50 -16.29 20.79
N ALA A 114 0.93 -15.74 21.93
CA ALA A 114 1.05 -14.29 22.07
C ALA A 114 2.36 -13.71 21.49
N MET A 115 3.50 -14.42 21.58
CA MET A 115 4.77 -13.93 21.01
C MET A 115 5.77 -15.02 20.61
N VAL A 116 6.32 -14.92 19.39
CA VAL A 116 7.44 -15.75 18.92
C VAL A 116 8.66 -14.86 18.68
N ARG A 117 9.80 -15.19 19.31
CA ARG A 117 11.08 -14.49 19.12
C ARG A 117 12.19 -15.46 18.73
N VAL A 118 12.78 -15.23 17.56
CA VAL A 118 13.94 -16.00 17.05
C VAL A 118 15.12 -15.05 16.85
N SER A 119 16.32 -15.44 17.28
CA SER A 119 17.51 -14.60 17.13
C SER A 119 18.82 -15.38 17.03
N GLY A 120 19.48 -15.34 15.88
CA GLY A 120 20.73 -16.04 15.61
C GLY A 120 21.47 -15.55 14.36
N SER A 121 22.33 -16.39 13.76
CA SER A 121 23.05 -16.04 12.52
C SER A 121 22.33 -16.48 11.24
N GLU A 122 21.72 -17.68 11.21
CA GLU A 122 20.97 -18.22 10.07
C GLU A 122 19.66 -18.88 10.52
N ASP A 123 18.52 -18.19 10.35
CA ASP A 123 17.26 -18.62 10.99
C ASP A 123 16.07 -18.67 10.00
N PRO A 124 15.60 -19.85 9.55
CA PRO A 124 14.31 -19.96 8.85
C PRO A 124 13.15 -20.12 9.86
N ALA A 125 12.26 -19.12 9.94
CA ALA A 125 11.07 -19.16 10.77
C ALA A 125 9.80 -19.43 9.93
N ARG A 126 9.03 -20.46 10.32
CA ARG A 126 7.71 -20.75 9.74
C ARG A 126 6.64 -20.70 10.83
N VAL A 127 5.76 -19.73 10.72
CA VAL A 127 4.67 -19.52 11.69
C VAL A 127 3.35 -19.65 10.93
N ALA A 128 2.48 -20.54 11.39
CA ALA A 128 1.16 -20.75 10.83
C ALA A 128 0.09 -20.39 11.86
N GLU A 129 -0.77 -19.44 11.50
CA GLU A 129 -2.06 -19.08 12.13
C GLU A 129 -2.01 -18.65 13.61
N GLY A 130 -2.80 -17.63 13.98
CA GLY A 130 -3.12 -17.32 15.38
C GLY A 130 -1.97 -16.83 16.27
N VAL A 131 -1.01 -16.06 15.74
CA VAL A 131 0.11 -15.49 16.52
C VAL A 131 0.06 -13.95 16.58
N ALA A 132 -0.01 -13.37 17.78
CA ALA A 132 -0.14 -11.91 17.91
C ALA A 132 1.11 -11.13 17.48
N MET A 133 2.33 -11.61 17.81
CA MET A 133 3.57 -10.95 17.39
C MET A 133 4.69 -11.93 17.02
N VAL A 134 5.30 -11.74 15.85
CA VAL A 134 6.51 -12.46 15.41
C VAL A 134 7.67 -11.48 15.28
N ARG A 135 8.75 -11.71 16.01
CA ARG A 135 10.00 -10.94 15.91
C ARG A 135 11.17 -11.85 15.57
N VAL A 136 11.77 -11.63 14.41
CA VAL A 136 13.01 -12.33 14.02
C VAL A 136 14.14 -11.34 13.82
N SER A 137 15.31 -11.65 14.39
CA SER A 137 16.50 -10.81 14.29
C SER A 137 17.76 -11.65 14.06
N ALA A 138 18.25 -11.72 12.82
CA ALA A 138 19.37 -12.58 12.42
C ALA A 138 20.18 -12.02 11.23
N SER A 139 21.33 -12.61 10.90
CA SER A 139 22.14 -12.16 9.74
C SER A 139 21.45 -12.51 8.41
N VAL A 140 20.92 -13.73 8.26
CA VAL A 140 20.22 -14.20 7.03
C VAL A 140 18.89 -14.85 7.41
N HIS A 141 17.79 -14.47 6.73
CA HIS A 141 16.44 -14.91 7.11
C HIS A 141 15.59 -15.47 5.95
N THR A 142 14.61 -16.33 6.26
CA THR A 142 13.40 -16.53 5.42
C THR A 142 12.15 -16.55 6.30
N ALA A 143 11.29 -15.52 6.20
CA ALA A 143 10.05 -15.43 6.97
C ALA A 143 8.90 -15.98 6.15
N ARG A 144 8.15 -16.96 6.68
CA ARG A 144 6.85 -17.31 6.12
C ARG A 144 5.79 -17.29 7.21
N ALA A 145 4.87 -16.35 7.07
CA ALA A 145 3.71 -16.18 7.94
C ALA A 145 2.42 -16.35 7.11
N THR A 146 1.48 -17.14 7.61
CA THR A 146 0.18 -17.41 6.98
C THR A 146 -0.94 -17.10 7.96
N GLU A 147 -1.80 -16.14 7.61
CA GLU A 147 -3.08 -15.75 8.25
C GLU A 147 -3.06 -15.36 9.75
N GLY A 148 -3.82 -14.33 10.11
CA GLY A 148 -4.21 -14.04 11.50
C GLY A 148 -3.12 -13.54 12.46
N MET A 149 -2.31 -12.54 12.06
CA MET A 149 -1.27 -11.94 12.94
C MET A 149 -1.39 -10.42 13.07
N ASP A 150 -1.20 -9.85 14.27
CA ASP A 150 -1.24 -8.39 14.46
C ASP A 150 0.03 -7.69 13.95
N MET A 151 1.22 -8.25 14.22
CA MET A 151 2.50 -7.62 13.81
C MET A 151 3.62 -8.61 13.48
N VAL A 152 4.25 -8.43 12.31
CA VAL A 152 5.48 -9.14 11.91
C VAL A 152 6.64 -8.16 11.79
N ARG A 153 7.72 -8.42 12.54
CA ARG A 153 8.96 -7.63 12.50
C ARG A 153 10.16 -8.50 12.16
N VAL A 154 10.81 -8.23 11.03
CA VAL A 154 12.04 -8.89 10.57
C VAL A 154 13.16 -7.84 10.52
N SER A 155 14.35 -8.19 11.01
CA SER A 155 15.53 -7.32 10.93
C SER A 155 16.83 -8.10 10.81
N GLY A 156 17.65 -7.79 9.80
CA GLY A 156 18.86 -8.55 9.49
C GLY A 156 19.71 -7.96 8.36
N SER A 157 20.60 -8.75 7.75
CA SER A 157 21.39 -8.28 6.60
C SER A 157 20.75 -8.67 5.26
N VAL A 158 20.08 -9.82 5.18
CA VAL A 158 19.33 -10.29 4.00
C VAL A 158 17.98 -10.87 4.46
N ASP A 159 16.88 -10.15 4.18
CA ASP A 159 15.57 -10.44 4.79
C ASP A 159 14.42 -10.66 3.76
N PRO A 160 14.37 -11.80 3.03
CA PRO A 160 13.18 -12.17 2.27
C PRO A 160 12.01 -12.50 3.21
N ALA A 161 10.97 -11.66 3.17
CA ALA A 161 9.72 -11.87 3.88
C ALA A 161 8.59 -12.22 2.91
N ARG A 162 7.88 -13.33 3.17
CA ARG A 162 6.65 -13.70 2.47
C ARG A 162 5.48 -13.75 3.45
N VAL A 163 4.50 -12.89 3.20
CA VAL A 163 3.32 -12.72 4.03
C VAL A 163 2.07 -12.94 3.20
N THR A 164 1.15 -13.77 3.70
CA THR A 164 -0.17 -14.04 3.10
C THR A 164 -1.27 -13.82 4.13
N ASP A 165 -2.20 -12.92 3.82
CA ASP A 165 -3.50 -12.64 4.44
C ASP A 165 -3.55 -12.18 5.91
N GLY A 166 -4.43 -11.19 6.14
CA GLY A 166 -4.96 -10.82 7.46
C GLY A 166 -3.96 -10.31 8.49
N MET A 167 -3.22 -9.22 8.19
CA MET A 167 -2.27 -8.61 9.14
C MET A 167 -2.41 -7.10 9.33
N ALA A 168 -2.19 -6.59 10.55
CA ALA A 168 -2.27 -5.15 10.80
C ALA A 168 -0.97 -4.41 10.41
N MET A 169 0.22 -4.98 10.61
CA MET A 169 1.48 -4.32 10.22
C MET A 169 2.63 -5.29 9.91
N VAL A 170 3.33 -5.05 8.80
CA VAL A 170 4.59 -5.73 8.44
C VAL A 170 5.74 -4.73 8.39
N ARG A 171 6.81 -5.00 9.16
CA ARG A 171 8.03 -4.18 9.18
C ARG A 171 9.27 -5.02 8.87
N VAL A 172 9.98 -4.66 7.82
CA VAL A 172 11.25 -5.27 7.40
C VAL A 172 12.35 -4.20 7.42
N SER A 173 13.52 -4.50 7.97
CA SER A 173 14.63 -3.56 8.03
C SER A 173 16.00 -4.23 8.05
N GLY A 174 16.82 -3.98 7.03
CA GLY A 174 18.14 -4.58 6.86
C GLY A 174 19.05 -3.89 5.85
N SER A 175 19.90 -4.65 5.14
CA SER A 175 20.74 -4.15 4.04
C SER A 175 20.22 -4.51 2.64
N GLU A 176 19.67 -5.72 2.45
CA GLU A 176 19.05 -6.17 1.19
C GLU A 176 17.72 -6.91 1.47
N ASP A 177 16.58 -6.27 1.18
CA ASP A 177 15.26 -6.71 1.68
C ASP A 177 14.21 -6.88 0.56
N PRO A 178 14.06 -8.07 -0.06
CA PRO A 178 12.95 -8.36 -0.96
C PRO A 178 11.68 -8.76 -0.17
N ALA A 179 10.70 -7.86 -0.10
CA ALA A 179 9.41 -8.13 0.56
C ALA A 179 8.32 -8.50 -0.46
N ARG A 180 7.62 -9.63 -0.24
CA ARG A 180 6.44 -10.02 -1.02
C ARG A 180 5.22 -10.17 -0.11
N VAL A 181 4.22 -9.35 -0.35
CA VAL A 181 2.98 -9.31 0.44
C VAL A 181 1.80 -9.54 -0.51
N ALA A 182 1.00 -10.57 -0.22
CA ALA A 182 -0.07 -11.01 -1.12
C ALA A 182 -1.37 -10.23 -0.93
N GLU A 183 -1.95 -10.17 0.27
CA GLU A 183 -3.30 -9.60 0.45
C GLU A 183 -3.57 -9.23 1.92
N GLY A 184 -4.46 -8.24 2.15
CA GLY A 184 -5.07 -7.96 3.46
C GLY A 184 -4.13 -7.38 4.54
N VAL A 185 -3.23 -6.45 4.19
CA VAL A 185 -2.28 -5.84 5.14
C VAL A 185 -2.49 -4.32 5.26
N ALA A 186 -2.81 -3.83 6.46
CA ALA A 186 -3.09 -2.39 6.65
C ALA A 186 -1.85 -1.50 6.40
N MET A 187 -0.66 -1.89 6.87
CA MET A 187 0.57 -1.12 6.63
C MET A 187 1.80 -2.01 6.37
N VAL A 188 2.52 -1.71 5.28
CA VAL A 188 3.83 -2.31 4.98
C VAL A 188 4.92 -1.25 5.04
N ARG A 189 5.94 -1.48 5.88
CA ARG A 189 7.12 -0.62 5.99
C ARG A 189 8.40 -1.41 5.74
N VAL A 190 9.10 -1.06 4.67
CA VAL A 190 10.43 -1.60 4.33
C VAL A 190 11.45 -0.48 4.44
N SER A 191 12.61 -0.75 5.04
CA SER A 191 13.68 0.23 5.16
C SER A 191 15.07 -0.41 5.15
N ALA A 192 15.77 -0.39 4.01
CA ALA A 192 17.14 -0.91 3.84
C ALA A 192 17.95 -0.17 2.76
N SER A 193 19.16 -0.65 2.41
CA SER A 193 19.98 -0.03 1.36
C SER A 193 19.54 -0.38 -0.08
N VAL A 194 19.00 -1.58 -0.33
CA VAL A 194 18.50 -2.01 -1.64
C VAL A 194 17.15 -2.74 -1.45
N ASP A 195 16.07 -2.13 -1.92
CA ASP A 195 14.70 -2.58 -1.63
C ASP A 195 13.98 -3.12 -2.86
N THR A 196 13.33 -4.29 -2.79
CA THR A 196 12.27 -4.68 -3.74
C THR A 196 10.98 -5.01 -2.99
N ALA A 197 10.01 -4.10 -3.03
CA ALA A 197 8.69 -4.34 -2.47
C ALA A 197 7.72 -4.77 -3.58
N ARG A 198 7.09 -5.94 -3.42
CA ARG A 198 5.98 -6.39 -4.27
C ARG A 198 4.72 -6.56 -3.42
N ALA A 199 3.78 -5.64 -3.60
CA ALA A 199 2.44 -5.68 -3.02
C ALA A 199 1.42 -6.06 -4.10
N ILE A 200 0.52 -7.00 -3.79
CA ILE A 200 -0.46 -7.50 -4.77
C ILE A 200 -1.83 -6.83 -4.56
N GLU A 201 -2.51 -6.99 -3.42
CA GLU A 201 -3.87 -6.43 -3.25
C GLU A 201 -4.19 -5.95 -1.81
N GLY A 202 -5.06 -4.93 -1.67
CA GLY A 202 -5.76 -4.59 -0.43
C GLY A 202 -4.91 -4.03 0.73
N MET A 203 -4.19 -2.92 0.53
CA MET A 203 -3.38 -2.28 1.58
C MET A 203 -3.70 -0.80 1.79
N ASP A 204 -3.69 -0.27 3.02
CA ASP A 204 -3.91 1.18 3.21
C ASP A 204 -2.64 1.98 2.87
N MET A 205 -1.45 1.50 3.25
CA MET A 205 -0.20 2.22 3.02
C MET A 205 1.02 1.32 2.80
N VAL A 206 1.77 1.60 1.74
CA VAL A 206 3.10 1.01 1.48
C VAL A 206 4.17 2.08 1.58
N ARG A 207 5.13 1.90 2.50
CA ARG A 207 6.28 2.79 2.67
C ARG A 207 7.58 2.05 2.45
N VAL A 208 8.37 2.50 1.47
CA VAL A 208 9.72 2.01 1.17
C VAL A 208 10.70 3.17 1.37
N SER A 209 11.86 2.90 1.97
CA SER A 209 12.86 3.95 2.18
C SER A 209 14.28 3.39 2.27
N GLY A 210 15.14 3.79 1.34
CA GLY A 210 16.49 3.26 1.22
C GLY A 210 17.42 4.05 0.30
N SER A 211 18.44 3.39 -0.24
CA SER A 211 19.32 4.00 -1.25
C SER A 211 18.91 3.67 -2.69
N VAL A 212 18.37 2.48 -2.95
CA VAL A 212 17.88 2.04 -4.26
C VAL A 212 16.55 1.30 -4.07
N ASP A 213 15.44 1.94 -4.48
CA ASP A 213 14.10 1.51 -4.06
C ASP A 213 13.15 1.22 -5.25
N PRO A 214 13.24 0.04 -5.91
CA PRO A 214 12.20 -0.46 -6.81
C PRO A 214 10.95 -1.01 -6.09
N ALA A 215 9.85 -0.26 -6.14
CA ALA A 215 8.53 -0.69 -5.67
C ALA A 215 7.61 -1.14 -6.84
N ARG A 216 6.95 -2.29 -6.69
CA ARG A 216 5.87 -2.77 -7.58
C ARG A 216 4.59 -3.01 -6.79
N VAL A 217 3.54 -2.29 -7.13
CA VAL A 217 2.22 -2.39 -6.48
C VAL A 217 1.19 -2.74 -7.55
N ALA A 218 0.42 -3.83 -7.35
CA ALA A 218 -0.50 -4.32 -8.37
C ALA A 218 -1.91 -3.69 -8.26
N GLU A 219 -2.59 -3.75 -7.12
CA GLU A 219 -3.96 -3.22 -7.01
C GLU A 219 -4.37 -2.80 -5.57
N GLY A 220 -5.29 -1.83 -5.45
CA GLY A 220 -6.02 -1.56 -4.21
C GLY A 220 -5.19 -1.02 -3.04
N VAL A 221 -4.30 -0.05 -3.29
CA VAL A 221 -3.47 0.58 -2.24
C VAL A 221 -3.78 2.06 -2.05
N ALA A 222 -4.18 2.53 -0.86
CA ALA A 222 -4.57 3.94 -0.70
C ALA A 222 -3.39 4.93 -0.83
N MET A 223 -2.19 4.60 -0.35
CA MET A 223 -1.01 5.47 -0.49
C MET A 223 0.30 4.68 -0.64
N VAL A 224 1.12 5.07 -1.62
CA VAL A 224 2.49 4.56 -1.79
C VAL A 224 3.49 5.68 -1.56
N ARG A 225 4.43 5.49 -0.64
CA ARG A 225 5.53 6.43 -0.36
C ARG A 225 6.88 5.75 -0.55
N VAL A 226 7.67 6.23 -1.48
CA VAL A 226 9.05 5.80 -1.71
C VAL A 226 9.97 6.99 -1.44
N SER A 227 11.08 6.78 -0.73
CA SER A 227 12.03 7.85 -0.44
C SER A 227 13.45 7.32 -0.31
N GLY A 228 14.32 7.66 -1.27
CA GLY A 228 15.71 7.23 -1.29
C GLY A 228 16.60 8.04 -2.24
N SER A 229 17.76 7.50 -2.60
CA SER A 229 18.66 8.16 -3.57
C SER A 229 18.28 7.86 -5.03
N VAL A 230 17.89 6.63 -5.35
CA VAL A 230 17.46 6.18 -6.69
C VAL A 230 16.14 5.42 -6.58
N ASP A 231 15.05 6.07 -6.97
CA ASP A 231 13.71 5.56 -6.68
C ASP A 231 12.98 5.18 -7.97
N THR A 232 12.41 3.97 -8.02
CA THR A 232 11.55 3.53 -9.13
C THR A 232 10.24 2.96 -8.60
N ALA A 233 9.10 3.53 -9.02
CA ALA A 233 7.79 3.03 -8.62
C ALA A 233 6.99 2.61 -9.85
N ARG A 234 6.50 1.36 -9.86
CA ARG A 234 5.52 0.86 -10.81
C ARG A 234 4.23 0.51 -10.07
N VAL A 235 3.19 1.26 -10.35
CA VAL A 235 1.90 1.11 -9.69
C VAL A 235 0.85 0.80 -10.76
N ALA A 236 0.09 -0.28 -10.58
CA ALA A 236 -1.09 -0.63 -11.39
C ALA A 236 -2.39 -0.11 -10.71
N GLU A 237 -3.55 -0.43 -11.28
CA GLU A 237 -4.84 0.22 -11.03
C GLU A 237 -5.25 0.32 -9.54
N GLY A 238 -6.06 1.32 -9.17
CA GLY A 238 -6.66 1.39 -7.82
C GLY A 238 -5.77 1.95 -6.69
N VAL A 239 -4.76 2.76 -7.02
CA VAL A 239 -4.02 3.58 -6.04
C VAL A 239 -4.56 5.01 -6.01
N ALA A 240 -4.57 5.66 -4.83
CA ALA A 240 -5.10 7.03 -4.68
C ALA A 240 -4.03 8.12 -4.64
N MET A 241 -2.80 7.79 -4.23
CA MET A 241 -1.68 8.73 -4.19
C MET A 241 -0.32 8.01 -4.18
N VAL A 242 0.56 8.39 -5.11
CA VAL A 242 1.98 7.98 -5.12
C VAL A 242 2.88 9.18 -4.83
N ARG A 243 3.75 9.06 -3.82
CA ARG A 243 4.79 10.06 -3.49
C ARG A 243 6.17 9.42 -3.57
N VAL A 244 6.97 9.86 -4.53
CA VAL A 244 8.40 9.51 -4.67
C VAL A 244 9.22 10.74 -4.30
N SER A 245 10.34 10.56 -3.60
CA SER A 245 11.23 11.66 -3.27
C SER A 245 12.68 11.20 -3.16
N GLY A 246 13.47 11.48 -4.21
CA GLY A 246 14.89 11.14 -4.28
C GLY A 246 15.69 12.00 -5.25
N SER A 247 16.95 11.61 -5.48
CA SER A 247 17.87 12.36 -6.36
C SER A 247 17.72 12.01 -7.85
N VAL A 248 17.26 10.79 -8.15
CA VAL A 248 16.92 10.30 -9.49
C VAL A 248 15.61 9.53 -9.39
N ASP A 249 14.51 10.18 -9.82
CA ASP A 249 13.15 9.65 -9.68
C ASP A 249 12.59 9.18 -11.03
N THR A 250 12.16 7.92 -11.12
CA THR A 250 11.33 7.45 -12.25
C THR A 250 10.06 6.78 -11.73
N ALA A 251 8.96 7.53 -11.70
CA ALA A 251 7.64 7.00 -11.38
C ALA A 251 6.87 6.69 -12.68
N ARG A 252 6.61 5.40 -12.95
CA ARG A 252 5.63 4.99 -13.96
C ARG A 252 4.30 4.75 -13.24
N VAL A 253 3.56 5.84 -13.09
CA VAL A 253 2.24 5.86 -12.45
C VAL A 253 1.19 5.64 -13.53
N THR A 254 0.46 4.53 -13.46
CA THR A 254 -0.71 4.33 -14.34
C THR A 254 -1.87 5.27 -13.99
N GLU A 255 -1.92 5.91 -12.80
CA GLU A 255 -2.96 6.88 -12.40
C GLU A 255 -3.00 8.19 -13.20
N VAL A 256 -1.92 8.61 -13.89
CA VAL A 256 -1.99 9.79 -14.78
C VAL A 256 -3.12 9.58 -15.80
N THR A 257 -3.36 8.32 -16.19
CA THR A 257 -4.43 7.97 -17.13
C THR A 257 -5.81 8.28 -16.57
N ALA A 258 -6.15 8.03 -15.30
CA ALA A 258 -7.51 8.25 -14.80
C ALA A 258 -7.86 9.75 -14.66
N MET A 259 -6.90 10.58 -14.26
CA MET A 259 -7.12 12.02 -14.03
C MET A 259 -7.37 12.80 -15.32
N THR A 260 -6.71 12.42 -16.43
CA THR A 260 -6.93 13.01 -17.76
C THR A 260 -7.99 12.25 -18.56
N ALA A 261 -8.16 10.94 -18.37
CA ALA A 261 -9.16 10.16 -19.10
C ALA A 261 -10.59 10.59 -18.77
N MET A 262 -10.91 10.94 -17.53
CA MET A 262 -12.27 11.37 -17.19
C MET A 262 -12.67 12.67 -17.91
N PRO A 263 -11.88 13.77 -17.84
CA PRO A 263 -12.12 14.95 -18.67
C PRO A 263 -12.16 14.65 -20.17
N LEU A 264 -11.31 13.75 -20.68
CA LEU A 264 -11.36 13.35 -22.09
C LEU A 264 -12.68 12.67 -22.45
N LEU A 265 -13.11 11.70 -21.64
CA LEU A 265 -14.37 10.98 -21.83
C LEU A 265 -15.57 11.95 -21.83
N PHE A 266 -15.64 12.85 -20.85
CA PHE A 266 -16.69 13.87 -20.81
C PHE A 266 -16.62 14.82 -22.00
N THR A 267 -15.41 15.21 -22.44
CA THR A 267 -15.26 16.04 -23.64
C THR A 267 -15.79 15.31 -24.87
N LEU A 268 -15.37 14.06 -25.11
CA LEU A 268 -15.83 13.26 -26.24
C LEU A 268 -17.35 13.09 -26.23
N PHE A 269 -17.94 12.84 -25.05
CA PHE A 269 -19.39 12.76 -24.89
C PHE A 269 -20.10 14.08 -25.22
N GLU A 270 -19.59 15.20 -24.70
CA GLU A 270 -20.16 16.53 -25.00
C GLU A 270 -20.03 16.89 -26.49
N LEU A 271 -18.93 16.52 -27.14
CA LEU A 271 -18.79 16.70 -28.59
C LEU A 271 -19.74 15.80 -29.39
N ALA A 272 -19.98 14.57 -28.93
CA ALA A 272 -20.91 13.66 -29.57
C ALA A 272 -22.36 14.15 -29.50
N ARG A 273 -22.78 14.71 -28.36
CA ARG A 273 -24.15 15.25 -28.18
C ARG A 273 -24.33 16.67 -28.71
N ASN A 274 -23.24 17.41 -28.99
CA ASN A 274 -23.24 18.74 -29.60
C ASN A 274 -22.50 18.75 -30.96
N PRO A 275 -23.07 18.17 -32.04
CA PRO A 275 -22.38 18.03 -33.32
C PRO A 275 -21.88 19.35 -33.92
N GLN A 276 -22.59 20.46 -33.67
CA GLN A 276 -22.17 21.79 -34.16
C GLN A 276 -20.84 22.22 -33.54
N VAL A 277 -20.65 21.98 -32.24
CA VAL A 277 -19.40 22.28 -31.53
C VAL A 277 -18.28 21.40 -32.04
N GLN A 278 -18.55 20.11 -32.29
CA GLN A 278 -17.58 19.18 -32.87
C GLN A 278 -17.11 19.64 -34.25
N THR A 279 -18.02 20.11 -35.10
CA THR A 279 -17.69 20.67 -36.41
C THR A 279 -16.81 21.92 -36.29
N LEU A 280 -17.16 22.88 -35.43
CA LEU A 280 -16.37 24.10 -35.23
C LEU A 280 -14.94 23.79 -34.76
N LEU A 281 -14.77 22.86 -33.82
CA LEU A 281 -13.45 22.43 -33.36
C LEU A 281 -12.64 21.77 -34.47
N ARG A 282 -13.29 20.96 -35.32
CA ARG A 282 -12.63 20.33 -36.47
C ARG A 282 -12.20 21.36 -37.51
N GLU A 283 -13.03 22.37 -37.77
CA GLU A 283 -12.69 23.48 -38.65
C GLU A 283 -11.52 24.30 -38.11
N GLU A 284 -11.47 24.57 -36.80
CA GLU A 284 -10.32 25.21 -36.14
C GLU A 284 -9.03 24.40 -36.35
N ILE A 285 -9.08 23.07 -36.16
CA ILE A 285 -7.92 22.19 -36.36
C ILE A 285 -7.47 22.19 -37.83
N LYS A 286 -8.41 22.08 -38.78
CA LYS A 286 -8.10 22.12 -40.22
C LYS A 286 -7.47 23.45 -40.63
N ALA A 287 -7.97 24.57 -40.09
CA ALA A 287 -7.42 25.89 -40.35
C ALA A 287 -6.01 26.07 -39.76
N ALA A 288 -5.71 25.44 -38.62
CA ALA A 288 -4.37 25.44 -38.06
C ALA A 288 -3.40 24.55 -38.85
N ASP A 289 -3.88 23.42 -39.40
CA ASP A 289 -3.07 22.51 -40.23
C ASP A 289 -2.68 23.15 -41.56
N SER A 290 -3.57 23.91 -42.19
CA SER A 290 -3.29 24.60 -43.45
C SER A 290 -2.24 25.73 -43.30
N GLN A 291 -2.01 26.22 -42.08
CA GLN A 291 -0.94 27.17 -41.77
C GLN A 291 0.45 26.52 -41.70
N GLY A 292 0.55 25.19 -41.82
CA GLY A 292 1.83 24.50 -41.97
C GLY A 292 2.68 24.47 -40.69
N HIS A 293 2.07 24.54 -39.50
CA HIS A 293 2.79 24.46 -38.24
C HIS A 293 3.42 23.06 -38.06
N GLN A 294 4.69 22.92 -38.43
CA GLN A 294 5.47 21.69 -38.14
C GLN A 294 5.82 21.54 -36.66
N ASP A 295 5.75 22.64 -35.90
CA ASP A 295 5.95 22.66 -34.46
C ASP A 295 4.62 22.44 -33.73
N ILE A 296 4.55 21.33 -32.99
CA ILE A 296 3.39 20.95 -32.19
C ILE A 296 2.99 22.04 -31.19
N THR A 297 3.96 22.79 -30.66
CA THR A 297 3.71 23.86 -29.69
C THR A 297 2.98 25.03 -30.35
N LYS A 298 3.35 25.38 -31.59
CA LYS A 298 2.68 26.42 -32.37
C LYS A 298 1.26 26.01 -32.72
N LEU A 299 1.07 24.75 -33.15
CA LEU A 299 -0.25 24.18 -33.39
C LEU A 299 -1.13 24.28 -32.14
N LEU A 300 -0.68 23.79 -30.98
CA LEU A 300 -1.48 23.84 -29.75
C LEU A 300 -1.78 25.29 -29.31
N ASN A 301 -0.93 26.26 -29.67
CA ASN A 301 -1.17 27.66 -29.38
C ASN A 301 -2.22 28.32 -30.30
N SER A 302 -2.43 27.79 -31.49
CA SER A 302 -3.42 28.29 -32.46
C SER A 302 -4.82 27.67 -32.32
N LEU A 303 -5.09 26.91 -31.26
CA LEU A 303 -6.38 26.24 -31.02
C LEU A 303 -7.13 26.79 -29.77
N PRO A 304 -7.52 28.07 -29.75
CA PRO A 304 -8.20 28.68 -28.60
C PRO A 304 -9.59 28.08 -28.31
N LEU A 305 -10.36 27.67 -29.31
CA LEU A 305 -11.68 27.06 -29.13
C LEU A 305 -11.53 25.65 -28.54
N LEU A 306 -10.53 24.86 -28.97
CA LEU A 306 -10.22 23.58 -28.35
C LEU A 306 -9.81 23.71 -26.88
N LYS A 307 -8.99 24.71 -26.55
CA LYS A 307 -8.68 25.06 -25.16
C LYS A 307 -9.95 25.46 -24.39
N GLY A 308 -10.85 26.20 -25.03
CA GLY A 308 -12.17 26.55 -24.51
C GLY A 308 -13.03 25.31 -24.23
N ALA A 309 -12.99 24.30 -25.10
CA ALA A 309 -13.75 23.06 -24.92
C ALA A 309 -13.28 22.29 -23.69
N ILE A 310 -11.96 22.16 -23.48
CA ILE A 310 -11.42 21.53 -22.26
C ILE A 310 -11.84 22.29 -21.00
N LYS A 311 -11.79 23.63 -21.02
CA LYS A 311 -12.27 24.46 -19.90
C LYS A 311 -13.77 24.28 -19.65
N GLU A 312 -14.56 24.19 -20.71
CA GLU A 312 -16.01 24.00 -20.64
C GLU A 312 -16.38 22.62 -20.10
N THR A 313 -15.66 21.57 -20.51
CA THR A 313 -15.77 20.24 -19.91
C THR A 313 -15.45 20.31 -18.42
N LEU A 314 -14.34 20.92 -18.03
CA LEU A 314 -13.93 21.01 -16.63
C LEU A 314 -14.84 21.91 -15.78
N ARG A 315 -15.61 22.83 -16.39
CA ARG A 315 -16.67 23.60 -15.72
C ARG A 315 -17.84 22.69 -15.33
N LEU A 316 -18.31 21.86 -16.26
CA LEU A 316 -19.45 20.95 -16.04
C LEU A 316 -19.03 19.70 -15.27
N TYR A 317 -17.84 19.17 -15.52
CA TYR A 317 -17.36 17.90 -15.01
C TYR A 317 -15.98 18.06 -14.36
N PRO A 318 -15.85 18.85 -13.27
CA PRO A 318 -14.57 19.04 -12.61
C PRO A 318 -14.13 17.74 -11.92
N VAL A 319 -12.87 17.33 -12.15
CA VAL A 319 -12.29 16.13 -11.50
C VAL A 319 -12.36 16.25 -9.97
N GLY A 320 -11.89 17.38 -9.43
CA GLY A 320 -12.10 17.75 -8.04
C GLY A 320 -13.35 18.63 -7.91
N ILE A 321 -14.36 18.16 -7.17
CA ILE A 321 -15.64 18.88 -7.04
C ILE A 321 -15.54 20.15 -6.20
N THR A 322 -14.49 20.29 -5.39
CA THR A 322 -14.20 21.50 -4.60
C THR A 322 -12.72 21.86 -4.64
N VAL A 323 -12.41 23.16 -4.42
CA VAL A 323 -11.06 23.62 -4.05
C VAL A 323 -11.11 24.06 -2.60
N GLN A 324 -10.20 23.56 -1.76
CA GLN A 324 -10.23 23.85 -0.33
C GLN A 324 -8.98 24.58 0.16
N ARG A 325 -9.14 25.47 1.14
CA ARG A 325 -8.06 26.17 1.83
C ARG A 325 -8.40 26.37 3.30
N TYR A 326 -7.35 26.47 4.11
CA TYR A 326 -7.41 26.97 5.48
C TYR A 326 -6.84 28.39 5.47
N PRO A 327 -7.67 29.45 5.66
CA PRO A 327 -7.17 30.81 5.76
C PRO A 327 -6.16 30.93 6.90
N THR A 328 -5.02 31.57 6.66
CA THR A 328 -3.98 31.78 7.69
C THR A 328 -4.28 32.98 8.60
N LYS A 329 -5.27 33.78 8.23
CA LYS A 329 -5.80 34.93 8.96
C LYS A 329 -7.32 34.92 8.82
N ASP A 330 -7.99 35.63 9.71
CA ASP A 330 -9.43 35.86 9.60
C ASP A 330 -9.74 36.54 8.27
N VAL A 331 -10.80 36.08 7.60
CA VAL A 331 -11.27 36.65 6.32
C VAL A 331 -12.76 36.97 6.40
N THR A 332 -13.22 37.93 5.61
CA THR A 332 -14.65 38.23 5.51
C THR A 332 -15.17 37.72 4.17
N LEU A 333 -16.14 36.81 4.19
CA LEU A 333 -16.80 36.27 3.00
C LEU A 333 -18.30 36.58 3.08
N HIS A 334 -18.86 37.27 2.08
CA HIS A 334 -20.27 37.69 2.08
C HIS A 334 -20.74 38.36 3.38
N ASN A 335 -19.92 39.26 3.93
CA ASN A 335 -20.14 39.95 5.22
C ASN A 335 -20.12 39.05 6.47
N TYR A 336 -19.70 37.79 6.36
CA TYR A 336 -19.45 36.91 7.49
C TYR A 336 -17.95 36.82 7.79
N ARG A 337 -17.59 36.95 9.07
CA ARG A 337 -16.22 36.69 9.54
C ARG A 337 -15.98 35.18 9.59
N VAL A 338 -14.95 34.75 8.89
CA VAL A 338 -14.43 33.38 8.87
C VAL A 338 -13.09 33.38 9.61
N PRO A 339 -13.00 32.75 10.79
CA PRO A 339 -11.75 32.69 11.56
C PRO A 339 -10.62 31.97 10.82
N ALA A 340 -9.37 32.36 11.11
CA ALA A 340 -8.19 31.64 10.67
C ALA A 340 -8.26 30.15 11.06
N GLY A 341 -7.77 29.27 10.20
CA GLY A 341 -7.80 27.82 10.41
C GLY A 341 -9.16 27.16 10.12
N THR A 342 -10.18 27.91 9.69
CA THR A 342 -11.45 27.32 9.22
C THR A 342 -11.28 26.67 7.85
N LEU A 343 -11.78 25.45 7.65
CA LEU A 343 -11.79 24.84 6.31
C LEU A 343 -12.81 25.55 5.41
N VAL A 344 -12.34 26.23 4.38
CA VAL A 344 -13.18 26.87 3.36
C VAL A 344 -13.11 26.06 2.07
N GLN A 345 -14.27 25.71 1.50
CA GLN A 345 -14.37 24.96 0.25
C GLN A 345 -15.15 25.77 -0.80
N VAL A 346 -14.57 25.95 -1.98
CA VAL A 346 -15.26 26.51 -3.14
C VAL A 346 -15.86 25.35 -3.93
N GLY A 347 -17.18 25.32 -4.04
CA GLY A 347 -17.92 24.27 -4.77
C GLY A 347 -17.84 24.44 -6.28
N LEU A 348 -16.86 23.81 -6.93
CA LEU A 348 -16.64 23.92 -8.38
C LEU A 348 -17.81 23.36 -9.19
N TYR A 349 -18.30 22.17 -8.82
CA TYR A 349 -19.41 21.52 -9.53
C TYR A 349 -20.69 22.37 -9.51
N ALA A 350 -20.99 22.96 -8.34
CA ALA A 350 -22.13 23.84 -8.15
C ALA A 350 -21.93 25.20 -8.85
N MET A 351 -20.76 25.83 -8.67
CA MET A 351 -20.41 27.09 -9.34
C MET A 351 -20.51 26.97 -10.86
N GLY A 352 -20.00 25.87 -11.43
CA GLY A 352 -20.07 25.59 -12.85
C GLY A 352 -21.50 25.57 -13.39
N ARG A 353 -22.49 25.21 -12.58
CA ARG A 353 -23.92 25.15 -12.95
C ARG A 353 -24.75 26.34 -12.49
N SER A 354 -24.15 27.31 -11.81
CA SER A 354 -24.87 28.49 -11.31
C SER A 354 -25.17 29.47 -12.44
N SER A 355 -26.45 29.85 -12.58
CA SER A 355 -26.88 30.91 -13.49
C SER A 355 -26.44 32.31 -13.05
N GLU A 356 -26.02 32.48 -11.79
CA GLU A 356 -25.44 33.73 -11.30
C GLU A 356 -24.01 33.94 -11.83
N VAL A 357 -23.32 32.86 -12.17
CA VAL A 357 -21.91 32.88 -12.63
C VAL A 357 -21.81 32.69 -14.14
N PHE A 358 -22.63 31.80 -14.72
CA PHE A 358 -22.60 31.44 -16.13
C PHE A 358 -23.94 31.63 -16.80
N THR A 359 -23.97 32.42 -17.89
CA THR A 359 -25.14 32.53 -18.76
C THR A 359 -25.42 31.18 -19.44
N LYS A 360 -26.68 30.71 -19.34
CA LYS A 360 -27.14 29.40 -19.84
C LYS A 360 -26.23 28.26 -19.34
N PRO A 361 -26.16 28.01 -18.01
CA PRO A 361 -25.14 27.16 -17.41
C PRO A 361 -25.23 25.68 -17.84
N GLY A 362 -26.42 25.21 -18.23
CA GLY A 362 -26.62 23.85 -18.73
C GLY A 362 -26.16 23.62 -20.18
N ARG A 363 -25.79 24.67 -20.93
CA ARG A 363 -25.32 24.54 -22.31
C ARG A 363 -23.80 24.32 -22.32
N TYR A 364 -23.34 23.33 -23.09
CA TYR A 364 -21.94 23.16 -23.43
C TYR A 364 -21.54 24.16 -24.52
N ASP A 365 -20.79 25.20 -24.15
CA ASP A 365 -20.47 26.33 -25.01
C ASP A 365 -19.00 26.75 -24.83
N PRO A 366 -18.07 26.19 -25.63
CA PRO A 366 -16.64 26.52 -25.56
C PRO A 366 -16.31 27.98 -25.87
N GLU A 367 -17.14 28.67 -26.67
CA GLU A 367 -16.88 30.05 -27.11
C GLU A 367 -16.89 31.04 -25.94
N ARG A 368 -17.55 30.70 -24.83
CA ARG A 368 -17.56 31.54 -23.62
C ARG A 368 -16.15 31.83 -23.07
N TRP A 369 -15.18 30.98 -23.39
CA TRP A 369 -13.80 31.09 -22.91
C TRP A 369 -12.88 31.86 -23.86
N LEU A 370 -13.39 32.33 -25.00
CA LEU A 370 -12.63 33.11 -25.99
C LEU A 370 -12.50 34.58 -25.60
N ASN A 371 -13.48 35.10 -24.85
CA ASN A 371 -13.44 36.47 -24.39
C ASN A 371 -12.36 36.66 -23.32
N LYS A 372 -11.30 37.39 -23.66
CA LYS A 372 -10.17 37.67 -22.76
C LYS A 372 -10.50 38.73 -21.70
N ASP A 373 -11.59 39.47 -21.86
CA ASP A 373 -12.01 40.52 -20.93
C ASP A 373 -12.78 39.96 -19.72
N ASP A 374 -13.17 38.68 -19.76
CA ASP A 374 -13.77 37.98 -18.62
C ASP A 374 -12.68 37.58 -17.61
N ASN A 375 -12.26 38.53 -16.78
CA ASN A 375 -11.27 38.37 -15.70
C ASN A 375 -11.83 37.65 -14.45
N GLY A 376 -12.92 36.89 -14.59
CA GLY A 376 -13.55 36.18 -13.47
C GLY A 376 -12.76 34.95 -12.99
N PHE A 377 -12.81 34.65 -11.69
CA PHE A 377 -12.32 33.40 -11.07
C PHE A 377 -13.21 32.19 -11.43
N LYS A 378 -13.48 31.98 -12.73
CA LYS A 378 -14.39 30.98 -13.27
C LYS A 378 -13.69 29.67 -13.64
N ALA A 379 -12.42 29.72 -14.02
CA ALA A 379 -11.62 28.55 -14.43
C ALA A 379 -10.74 28.05 -13.27
N LEU A 380 -11.34 27.29 -12.35
CA LEU A 380 -10.69 26.83 -11.11
C LEU A 380 -10.47 25.32 -11.01
N ALA A 381 -10.72 24.55 -12.06
CA ALA A 381 -10.59 23.09 -12.05
C ALA A 381 -9.18 22.58 -11.71
N PHE A 382 -8.14 23.36 -12.04
CA PHE A 382 -6.75 23.08 -11.65
C PHE A 382 -6.34 23.81 -10.36
N GLY A 383 -7.27 24.40 -9.62
CA GLY A 383 -7.00 25.24 -8.46
C GLY A 383 -6.39 26.60 -8.83
N PHE A 384 -5.79 27.25 -7.84
CA PHE A 384 -5.22 28.59 -7.98
C PHE A 384 -3.98 28.77 -7.08
N GLY A 385 -3.08 29.67 -7.50
CA GLY A 385 -1.87 30.06 -6.77
C GLY A 385 -0.75 29.04 -6.84
N SER A 386 0.22 29.14 -5.93
CA SER A 386 1.40 28.27 -5.86
C SER A 386 1.09 26.78 -5.61
N ARG A 387 -0.10 26.49 -5.05
CA ARG A 387 -0.65 25.14 -4.87
C ARG A 387 -1.74 24.78 -5.88
N GLN A 388 -1.71 25.38 -7.07
CA GLN A 388 -2.47 24.85 -8.19
C GLN A 388 -1.92 23.48 -8.62
N CYS A 389 -2.67 22.74 -9.42
CA CYS A 389 -2.27 21.43 -9.91
C CYS A 389 -0.89 21.49 -10.57
N ILE A 390 0.07 20.73 -10.03
CA ILE A 390 1.43 20.63 -10.55
C ILE A 390 1.46 20.00 -11.96
N GLY A 391 0.51 19.10 -12.24
CA GLY A 391 0.35 18.42 -13.51
C GLY A 391 -0.45 19.21 -14.56
N ARG A 392 -0.89 20.44 -14.27
CA ARG A 392 -1.79 21.21 -15.16
C ARG A 392 -1.29 21.27 -16.61
N ARG A 393 -0.02 21.62 -16.82
CA ARG A 393 0.55 21.78 -18.17
C ARG A 393 0.60 20.45 -18.92
N ILE A 394 0.95 19.37 -18.23
CA ILE A 394 1.00 18.02 -18.80
C ILE A 394 -0.43 17.60 -19.20
N ALA A 395 -1.40 17.75 -18.30
CA ALA A 395 -2.78 17.41 -18.54
C ALA A 395 -3.40 18.22 -19.70
N GLU A 396 -3.19 19.54 -19.73
CA GLU A 396 -3.67 20.39 -20.83
C GLU A 396 -3.06 19.95 -22.17
N MET A 397 -1.75 19.70 -22.23
CA MET A 397 -1.08 19.23 -23.45
C MET A 397 -1.58 17.86 -23.90
N GLU A 398 -1.67 16.90 -22.99
CA GLU A 398 -2.14 15.54 -23.26
C GLU A 398 -3.57 15.55 -23.82
N MET A 399 -4.48 16.27 -23.15
CA MET A 399 -5.87 16.38 -23.60
C MET A 399 -5.98 17.04 -24.97
N MET A 400 -5.26 18.15 -25.19
CA MET A 400 -5.30 18.84 -26.47
C MET A 400 -4.75 17.96 -27.60
N LEU A 401 -3.60 17.32 -27.39
CA LEU A 401 -2.99 16.45 -28.40
C LEU A 401 -3.92 15.29 -28.75
N PHE A 402 -4.48 14.62 -27.73
CA PHE A 402 -5.42 13.54 -27.94
C PHE A 402 -6.62 14.01 -28.78
N LEU A 403 -7.26 15.11 -28.38
CA LEU A 403 -8.45 15.62 -29.07
C LEU A 403 -8.14 16.07 -30.50
N VAL A 404 -6.98 16.68 -30.76
CA VAL A 404 -6.54 17.03 -32.12
C VAL A 404 -6.48 15.77 -33.00
N HIS A 405 -5.82 14.71 -32.53
CA HIS A 405 -5.69 13.48 -33.31
C HIS A 405 -7.03 12.78 -33.51
N VAL A 406 -7.88 12.74 -32.48
CA VAL A 406 -9.21 12.13 -32.60
C VAL A 406 -10.08 12.92 -33.59
N LEU A 407 -10.17 14.25 -33.46
CA LEU A 407 -11.06 15.07 -34.28
C LEU A 407 -10.63 15.20 -35.74
N ARG A 408 -9.34 15.00 -36.03
CA ARG A 408 -8.82 14.86 -37.40
C ARG A 408 -9.34 13.60 -38.09
N ASN A 409 -9.34 12.49 -37.37
CA ASN A 409 -9.56 11.17 -37.95
C ASN A 409 -10.99 10.66 -37.80
N PHE A 410 -11.74 11.16 -36.82
CA PHE A 410 -13.04 10.59 -36.44
C PHE A 410 -14.14 11.64 -36.23
N GLN A 411 -15.34 11.25 -36.62
CA GLN A 411 -16.61 11.80 -36.18
C GLN A 411 -17.08 10.95 -34.99
N ILE A 412 -17.44 11.60 -33.89
CA ILE A 412 -17.89 10.93 -32.67
C ILE A 412 -19.39 11.12 -32.55
N ASP A 413 -20.11 10.04 -32.31
CA ASP A 413 -21.56 10.04 -32.07
C ASP A 413 -21.89 9.32 -30.76
N THR A 414 -23.08 9.57 -30.25
CA THR A 414 -23.62 8.86 -29.09
C THR A 414 -25.11 8.60 -29.29
N VAL A 415 -25.60 7.49 -28.73
CA VAL A 415 -27.02 7.14 -28.74
C VAL A 415 -27.82 7.94 -27.72
N SER A 416 -27.17 8.44 -26.65
CA SER A 416 -27.83 9.16 -25.56
C SER A 416 -27.60 10.66 -25.68
N LYS A 417 -28.68 11.44 -25.64
CA LYS A 417 -28.64 12.91 -25.53
C LYS A 417 -28.87 13.41 -24.11
N GLU A 418 -29.19 12.50 -23.19
CA GLU A 418 -29.44 12.80 -21.78
C GLU A 418 -28.14 13.11 -21.05
N ASP A 419 -28.24 13.80 -19.93
CA ASP A 419 -27.09 14.09 -19.10
C ASP A 419 -26.53 12.81 -18.47
N VAL A 420 -25.20 12.69 -18.45
CA VAL A 420 -24.52 11.59 -17.79
C VAL A 420 -24.64 11.76 -16.29
N LYS A 421 -25.26 10.77 -15.63
CA LYS A 421 -25.25 10.71 -14.16
C LYS A 421 -23.82 10.61 -13.66
N THR A 422 -23.45 11.46 -12.71
CA THR A 422 -22.12 11.50 -12.12
C THR A 422 -22.14 11.04 -10.67
N VAL A 423 -21.12 10.27 -10.28
CA VAL A 423 -20.86 9.88 -8.90
C VAL A 423 -19.53 10.43 -8.43
N PHE A 424 -19.40 10.65 -7.13
CA PHE A 424 -18.16 11.07 -6.52
C PHE A 424 -17.49 9.89 -5.82
N ARG A 425 -16.37 9.42 -6.35
CA ARG A 425 -15.52 8.36 -5.77
C ARG A 425 -14.11 8.90 -5.66
N PHE A 426 -13.89 9.81 -4.71
CA PHE A 426 -12.70 10.67 -4.58
C PHE A 426 -12.52 11.69 -5.73
N ILE A 427 -12.76 11.28 -6.97
CA ILE A 427 -12.92 12.15 -8.13
C ILE A 427 -14.35 12.07 -8.66
N LEU A 428 -14.77 13.10 -9.41
CA LEU A 428 -16.02 13.05 -10.17
C LEU A 428 -15.85 12.14 -11.38
N MET A 429 -16.77 11.20 -11.55
CA MET A 429 -16.75 10.23 -12.65
C MET A 429 -18.18 9.86 -13.05
N PRO A 430 -18.40 9.36 -14.28
CA PRO A 430 -19.73 8.91 -14.67
C PRO A 430 -20.14 7.68 -13.85
N GLU A 431 -21.42 7.58 -13.48
CA GLU A 431 -21.98 6.38 -12.82
C GLU A 431 -21.83 5.15 -13.72
N LYS A 432 -22.04 5.36 -15.03
CA LYS A 432 -21.81 4.39 -16.10
C LYS A 432 -21.15 5.11 -17.28
N PRO A 433 -20.05 4.59 -17.85
CA PRO A 433 -19.42 5.20 -19.01
C PRO A 433 -20.41 5.31 -20.18
N PRO A 434 -20.50 6.47 -20.86
CA PRO A 434 -21.34 6.60 -22.04
C PRO A 434 -20.76 5.79 -23.21
N LEU A 435 -21.64 5.14 -23.98
CA LEU A 435 -21.25 4.50 -25.22
C LEU A 435 -21.06 5.56 -26.31
N LEU A 436 -19.90 5.51 -26.97
CA LEU A 436 -19.51 6.40 -28.06
C LEU A 436 -19.25 5.57 -29.33
N THR A 437 -19.66 6.08 -30.47
CA THR A 437 -19.37 5.50 -31.79
C THR A 437 -18.40 6.40 -32.53
N PHE A 438 -17.30 5.83 -33.01
CA PHE A 438 -16.30 6.53 -33.80
C PHE A 438 -16.47 6.14 -35.27
N ARG A 439 -16.72 7.12 -36.14
CA ARG A 439 -16.77 6.94 -37.59
C ARG A 439 -15.56 7.61 -38.22
N PRO A 440 -14.75 6.90 -39.03
CA PRO A 440 -13.61 7.52 -39.69
C PRO A 440 -14.07 8.62 -40.65
N ILE A 441 -13.31 9.71 -40.68
CA ILE A 441 -13.50 10.80 -41.62
C ILE A 441 -12.41 10.68 -42.68
N SER A 442 -12.84 10.61 -43.94
CA SER A 442 -11.98 10.49 -45.12
C SER A 442 -11.18 11.75 -45.39
#